data_AF-A0A7H8M640-F1
#
_entry.id   AF-A0A7H8M640-F1
#
_cell.length_a   1.000
_cell.length_b   1.000
_cell.length_c   1.000
_cell.angle_alpha   90.00
_cell.angle_beta   90.00
_cell.angle_gamma   90.00
#
_symmetry.space_group_name_H-M   'P 1'
#
loop_
_entity.id
_entity.type
_entity.pdbx_description
1 polymer ?
#
loop_
_entity_poly.entity_id
_entity_poly.type
_entity_poly.pdbx_seq_one_letter_code
_entity_poly.pdbx_strand_id
1 'polypeptide(L)'
;MVRTLRDGDVFVTQNVRRLGVIAPAILTIATIVPLTDTVTPHLLVSGTALAPKVPTTYELSGPPLLLGFLAAATAEAFRQDARLRADTQGLV
;
A
#
# COMPACT_ATOMS: atom_id res chain seq x y z
N MET A 1 -3.06 -16.15 5.46
CA MET A 1 -2.13 -15.76 6.55
C MET A 1 -1.75 -16.91 7.48
N VAL A 2 -2.59 -17.93 7.71
CA VAL A 2 -2.37 -18.93 8.79
C VAL A 2 -1.36 -20.05 8.47
N ARG A 3 -1.09 -20.35 7.19
CA ARG A 3 -0.32 -21.57 6.85
C ARG A 3 1.20 -21.42 7.00
N THR A 4 1.76 -20.23 6.78
CA THR A 4 3.21 -19.97 6.90
C THR A 4 3.67 -19.67 8.33
N LEU A 5 2.79 -19.15 9.20
CA LEU A 5 3.10 -19.03 10.64
C LEU A 5 3.23 -20.40 11.33
N ARG A 6 2.55 -21.43 10.81
CA ARG A 6 2.57 -22.78 11.36
C ARG A 6 3.91 -23.50 11.17
N ASP A 7 4.70 -23.08 10.18
CA ASP A 7 6.04 -23.63 9.88
C ASP A 7 7.18 -22.79 10.50
N GLY A 8 6.84 -21.78 11.33
CA GLY A 8 7.80 -21.10 12.20
C GLY A 8 8.68 -20.02 11.56
N ASP A 9 8.65 -19.83 10.24
CA ASP A 9 9.50 -18.83 9.58
C ASP A 9 8.69 -17.72 8.90
N VAL A 10 8.66 -16.56 9.57
CA VAL A 10 7.99 -15.34 9.07
C VAL A 10 8.78 -14.73 7.90
N PHE A 11 10.09 -15.01 7.84
CA PHE A 11 11.06 -14.36 6.94
C PHE A 11 11.24 -15.07 5.59
N VAL A 12 10.40 -16.06 5.27
CA VAL A 12 10.44 -16.72 3.95
C VAL A 12 10.30 -15.65 2.86
N THR A 13 11.20 -15.66 1.87
CA THR A 13 11.30 -14.65 0.79
C THR A 13 9.97 -14.42 0.07
N GLN A 14 9.08 -15.42 0.05
CA GLN A 14 7.74 -15.32 -0.50
C GLN A 14 6.84 -14.34 0.27
N ASN A 15 6.94 -14.24 1.60
CA ASN A 15 6.19 -13.27 2.40
C ASN A 15 6.72 -11.85 2.18
N VAL A 16 8.03 -11.68 2.05
CA VAL A 16 8.67 -10.39 1.71
C VAL A 16 8.15 -9.85 0.38
N ARG A 17 8.10 -10.72 -0.65
CA ARG A 17 7.52 -10.36 -1.96
C ARG A 17 6.05 -9.96 -1.86
N ARG A 18 5.24 -10.67 -1.07
CA ARG A 18 3.81 -10.35 -0.87
C ARG A 18 3.66 -9.00 -0.18
N LEU A 19 4.44 -8.73 0.87
CA LEU A 19 4.38 -7.46 1.60
C LEU A 19 4.82 -6.28 0.71
N GLY A 20 5.80 -6.50 -0.16
CA GLY A 20 6.23 -5.55 -1.19
C GLY A 20 5.16 -5.21 -2.24
N VAL A 21 4.14 -6.05 -2.43
CA VAL A 21 2.97 -5.76 -3.29
C VAL A 21 1.83 -5.13 -2.50
N ILE A 22 1.62 -5.57 -1.26
CA ILE A 22 0.55 -5.06 -0.40
C ILE A 22 0.78 -3.58 -0.05
N ALA A 23 2.01 -3.20 0.28
CA ALA A 23 2.34 -1.82 0.64
C ALA A 23 1.99 -0.79 -0.46
N PRO A 24 2.46 -0.95 -1.73
CA PRO A 24 2.07 -0.04 -2.80
C PRO A 24 0.57 -0.13 -3.11
N ALA A 25 -0.06 -1.31 -3.02
CA ALA A 25 -1.50 -1.43 -3.23
C ALA A 25 -2.31 -0.60 -2.23
N ILE A 26 -1.92 -0.60 -0.95
CA ILE A 26 -2.55 0.24 0.09
C ILE A 26 -2.41 1.72 -0.26
N LEU A 27 -1.20 2.16 -0.61
CA LEU A 27 -0.95 3.56 -1.00
C LEU A 27 -1.74 3.96 -2.26
N THR A 28 -1.83 3.07 -3.24
CA THR A 28 -2.62 3.27 -4.45
C THR A 28 -4.10 3.44 -4.11
N ILE A 29 -4.68 2.57 -3.30
CA ILE A 29 -6.09 2.67 -2.89
C ILE A 29 -6.35 3.95 -2.10
N ALA A 30 -5.45 4.29 -1.17
CA ALA A 30 -5.55 5.51 -0.35
C ALA A 30 -5.58 6.80 -1.19
N THR A 31 -5.00 6.77 -2.40
CA THR A 31 -4.92 7.91 -3.31
C THR A 31 -6.01 7.88 -4.37
N ILE A 32 -6.29 6.71 -4.96
CA ILE A 32 -7.26 6.57 -6.06
C ILE A 32 -8.70 6.77 -5.58
N VAL A 33 -9.05 6.28 -4.38
CA VAL A 33 -10.43 6.40 -3.89
C VAL A 33 -10.84 7.86 -3.73
N PRO A 34 -10.11 8.71 -2.98
CA PRO A 34 -10.47 10.13 -2.87
C PRO A 34 -10.42 10.85 -4.22
N LEU A 35 -9.51 10.46 -5.11
CA LEU A 35 -9.43 11.06 -6.45
C LEU A 35 -10.69 10.78 -7.26
N THR A 36 -11.19 9.55 -7.19
CA THR A 36 -12.42 9.15 -7.86
C THR A 36 -13.62 9.89 -7.27
N ASP A 37 -13.68 10.01 -5.94
CA ASP A 37 -14.73 10.76 -5.25
C ASP A 37 -14.72 12.25 -5.60
N THR A 38 -13.57 12.85 -5.91
CA THR A 38 -13.48 14.25 -6.36
C THR A 38 -13.79 14.41 -7.85
N VAL A 39 -13.26 13.53 -8.71
CA VAL A 39 -13.34 13.67 -10.17
C VAL A 39 -14.71 13.26 -10.70
N THR A 40 -15.29 12.17 -10.20
CA THR A 40 -16.55 11.64 -10.70
C THR A 40 -17.71 12.64 -10.59
N PRO A 41 -17.95 13.31 -9.45
CA PRO A 41 -18.97 14.35 -9.36
C PRO A 41 -18.72 15.51 -10.31
N HIS A 42 -17.46 15.96 -10.42
CA HIS A 42 -17.08 17.05 -11.33
C HIS A 42 -17.42 16.73 -12.79
N LEU A 43 -17.10 15.51 -13.24
CA LEU A 43 -17.44 15.05 -14.58
C LEU A 43 -18.94 14.92 -14.81
N LEU A 44 -19.70 14.45 -13.80
CA LEU A 44 -21.14 14.28 -13.87
C LEU A 44 -21.90 15.60 -13.96
N VAL A 45 -21.44 16.65 -13.25
CA VAL A 45 -22.11 17.96 -13.27
C VAL A 45 -21.56 18.92 -14.32
N SER A 46 -20.52 18.52 -15.05
CA SER A 46 -19.91 19.34 -16.10
C SER A 46 -20.94 19.75 -17.15
N GLY A 47 -20.95 21.04 -17.52
CA GLY A 47 -21.91 21.59 -18.48
C GLY A 47 -23.32 21.85 -17.93
N THR A 48 -23.57 21.60 -16.64
CA THR A 48 -24.85 21.90 -15.98
C THR A 48 -24.77 23.19 -15.16
N ALA A 49 -25.93 23.80 -14.86
CA ALA A 49 -26.02 24.94 -13.93
C ALA A 49 -25.58 24.59 -12.48
N LEU A 50 -25.39 23.31 -12.17
CA LEU A 50 -24.90 22.82 -10.87
C LEU A 50 -23.37 22.78 -10.79
N ALA A 51 -22.65 22.88 -11.91
CA ALA A 51 -21.18 22.85 -11.94
C ALA A 51 -20.50 23.79 -10.92
N PRO A 52 -20.89 25.09 -10.79
CA PRO A 52 -20.24 25.98 -9.82
C PRO A 52 -20.64 25.70 -8.36
N LYS A 53 -21.63 24.83 -8.12
CA LYS A 53 -22.13 24.50 -6.78
C LYS A 53 -21.50 23.24 -6.19
N VAL A 54 -20.75 22.46 -6.99
CA VAL A 54 -20.08 21.24 -6.53
C VAL A 54 -18.65 21.57 -6.12
N PRO A 55 -18.31 21.53 -4.82
CA PRO A 55 -16.95 21.75 -4.37
C PRO A 55 -16.05 20.62 -4.89
N THR A 56 -14.93 20.99 -5.51
CA THR A 56 -13.91 20.05 -5.98
C THR A 56 -12.79 20.01 -4.95
N THR A 57 -13.04 19.35 -3.82
CA THR A 57 -12.04 19.20 -2.76
C THR A 57 -11.48 17.79 -2.82
N TYR A 58 -10.16 17.69 -2.84
CA TYR A 58 -9.44 16.43 -2.72
C TYR A 58 -8.86 16.32 -1.30
N GLU A 59 -9.34 15.34 -0.54
CA GLU A 59 -8.91 15.11 0.84
C GLU A 59 -8.21 13.77 0.98
N LEU A 60 -6.96 13.81 1.45
CA LEU A 60 -6.19 12.63 1.77
C LEU A 60 -6.33 12.28 3.25
N SER A 61 -6.66 11.02 3.52
CA SER A 61 -6.67 10.49 4.88
C SER A 61 -5.27 10.02 5.28
N GLY A 62 -4.75 10.54 6.40
CA GLY A 62 -3.43 10.18 6.92
C GLY A 62 -3.26 8.71 7.37
N PRO A 63 -4.23 8.11 8.10
CA PRO A 63 -4.12 6.73 8.57
C PRO A 63 -3.83 5.66 7.49
N PRO A 64 -4.54 5.61 6.34
CA PRO A 64 -4.23 4.61 5.30
C PRO A 64 -2.88 4.85 4.63
N LEU A 65 -2.45 6.11 4.49
CA LEU A 65 -1.10 6.43 4.00
C LEU A 65 -0.03 5.92 4.96
N LEU A 66 -0.18 6.21 6.25
CA LEU A 66 0.72 5.74 7.30
C LEU A 66 0.81 4.21 7.31
N LEU A 67 -0.33 3.52 7.19
CA LEU A 67 -0.37 2.06 7.10
C LEU A 67 0.43 1.54 5.90
N GLY A 68 0.27 2.15 4.73
CA GLY A 68 1.02 1.81 3.52
C GLY A 68 2.52 1.99 3.71
N PHE A 69 2.95 3.10 4.32
CA PHE A 69 4.36 3.35 4.63
C PHE A 69 4.93 2.38 5.67
N LEU A 70 4.18 2.08 6.73
CA LEU A 70 4.60 1.08 7.73
C LEU A 70 4.74 -0.30 7.09
N ALA A 71 3.81 -0.70 6.22
CA ALA A 71 3.90 -1.95 5.48
C ALA A 71 5.13 -1.98 4.55
N ALA A 72 5.44 -0.86 3.88
CA ALA A 72 6.63 -0.74 3.03
C ALA A 72 7.92 -0.85 3.85
N ALA A 73 8.02 -0.12 4.97
CA ALA A 73 9.16 -0.17 5.88
C ALA A 73 9.39 -1.59 6.43
N THR A 74 8.30 -2.27 6.80
CA THR A 74 8.36 -3.66 7.28
C THR A 74 8.83 -4.61 6.18
N ALA A 75 8.38 -4.41 4.94
CA ALA A 75 8.82 -5.22 3.80
C ALA A 75 10.32 -5.05 3.51
N GLU A 76 10.82 -3.82 3.65
CA GLU A 76 12.24 -3.51 3.47
C GLU A 76 13.10 -4.13 4.58
N ALA A 77 12.67 -4.01 5.84
CA ALA A 77 13.35 -4.63 6.98
C ALA A 77 13.49 -6.15 6.79
N PHE A 78 12.41 -6.84 6.41
CA PHE A 78 12.45 -8.27 6.15
C PHE A 78 13.29 -8.64 4.92
N ARG A 79 13.35 -7.78 3.90
CA ARG A 79 14.21 -7.98 2.73
C ARG A 79 15.69 -7.93 3.11
N GLN A 80 16.05 -7.01 4.00
CA GLN A 80 17.42 -6.84 4.46
C GLN A 80 17.87 -8.03 5.33
N ASP A 81 17.01 -8.49 6.25
CA ASP A 81 17.27 -9.68 7.06
C ASP A 81 17.40 -10.96 6.22
N ALA A 82 16.52 -11.13 5.22
CA ALA A 82 16.60 -12.28 4.32
C ALA A 82 17.91 -12.30 3.50
N ARG A 83 18.44 -11.12 3.12
CA ARG A 83 19.74 -11.01 2.44
C ARG A 83 20.90 -11.40 3.36
N LEU A 84 20.90 -10.90 4.60
CA LEU A 84 21.93 -11.22 5.59
C LEU A 84 22.01 -12.74 5.86
N ARG A 85 20.85 -13.41 5.88
CA ARG A 85 20.75 -14.87 6.08
C ARG A 85 21.25 -15.67 4.89
N ALA A 86 21.00 -15.19 3.67
CA ALA A 86 21.55 -15.79 2.45
C ALA A 86 23.08 -15.69 2.41
N ASP A 87 23.64 -14.54 2.79
CA ASP A 87 25.09 -14.32 2.80
C ASP A 87 25.81 -15.16 3.87
N THR A 88 25.17 -15.41 5.02
CA THR A 88 25.75 -16.26 6.08
C THR A 88 25.66 -17.75 5.76
N GLN A 89 24.65 -18.20 5.00
CA GLN A 89 24.57 -19.59 4.54
C GLN A 89 25.53 -19.91 3.38
N GLY A 90 26.03 -18.90 2.67
CA GLY A 90 27.06 -19.08 1.62
C GLY A 90 28.50 -19.21 2.16
N LEU A 91 28.70 -19.04 3.47
CA LEU A 91 30.01 -19.08 4.14
C LEU A 91 30.26 -20.38 4.93
N VAL A 92 29.30 -21.31 4.96
CA VAL A 92 29.40 -22.62 5.64
C VAL A 92 29.38 -23.75 4.63
#